data_AF-A0A8D6PVU5-F1
#
_entry.id   AF-A0A8D6PVU5-F1
#
_cell.length_a   1.000
_cell.length_b   1.000
_cell.length_c   1.000
_cell.angle_alpha   90.00
_cell.angle_beta   90.00
_cell.angle_gamma   90.00
#
_symmetry.space_group_name_H-M   'P 1'
#
loop_
_entity.id
_entity.type
_entity.pdbx_description
1 polymer ?
#
loop_
_entity_poly.entity_id
_entity_poly.type
_entity_poly.pdbx_seq_one_letter_code
_entity_poly.pdbx_strand_id
1 'polypeptide(L)'
;MIVKCKVLSPVFIGCGDEYTPLDYFIENGKVYIVDFNKVLDNINDIKKINEITDYIKQNIHNNRIEVNAKDILSRLKLCPTDDNYVSKSLDCEIKNDSKTRVKKFISQNGVPYIPGSSIKGAIRTAYLFYYYDKHFTKLLKILNLNNHKSDSKKRHVNVNDIEKKLIKYAISDNAQNDFFKYLKISDSLNLNGTFKFINTQRWYIKKRHGNPFGVKEDVEALVDGNFDIDIKIEDEFINEISKKLKLKTSYNIRNETDKFEILKDICNSFAECIVEFELKRNYPIYIEDFYEKLLKDIKNNNAIYLNLGFGGGFFSKTIYPLLWKHDKENKKFDEIKELFIKMAGNNEKLIKAWQSAEEYTDFPTTKTVYVKNESAELPMGWIKIEREV
;
A
#
# COMPACT_ATOMS: atom_id res chain seq x y z
N MET A 1 -10.10 -17.21 -14.57
CA MET A 1 -10.83 -16.24 -15.39
C MET A 1 -9.96 -15.01 -15.53
N ILE A 2 -9.84 -14.46 -16.73
CA ILE A 2 -9.08 -13.22 -16.93
C ILE A 2 -9.99 -12.05 -16.57
N VAL A 3 -9.46 -11.10 -15.80
CA VAL A 3 -10.16 -9.88 -15.39
C VAL A 3 -9.30 -8.65 -15.66
N LYS A 4 -9.96 -7.55 -16.00
CA LYS A 4 -9.32 -6.26 -16.29
C LYS A 4 -9.20 -5.46 -15.02
N CYS A 5 -8.00 -4.94 -14.76
CA CYS A 5 -7.70 -4.07 -13.65
C CYS A 5 -7.38 -2.67 -14.16
N LYS A 6 -7.89 -1.64 -13.49
CA LYS A 6 -7.57 -0.23 -13.76
C LYS A 6 -7.07 0.45 -12.51
N VAL A 7 -6.00 1.23 -12.65
CA VAL A 7 -5.48 2.12 -11.61
C VAL A 7 -6.40 3.32 -11.44
N LEU A 8 -6.85 3.57 -10.21
CA LEU A 8 -7.69 4.71 -9.86
C LEU A 8 -6.88 5.83 -9.20
N SER A 9 -5.81 5.47 -8.49
CA SER A 9 -4.87 6.41 -7.90
C SER A 9 -3.46 5.81 -7.88
N PRO A 10 -2.38 6.62 -7.76
CA PRO A 10 -1.03 6.13 -7.95
C PRO A 10 -0.70 4.90 -7.09
N VAL A 11 -0.19 3.85 -7.74
CA VAL A 11 0.16 2.58 -7.08
C VAL A 11 1.68 2.47 -7.00
N PHE A 12 2.19 2.19 -5.80
CA PHE A 12 3.57 1.83 -5.57
C PHE A 12 3.65 0.47 -4.85
N ILE A 13 4.37 -0.49 -5.43
CA ILE A 13 4.72 -1.77 -4.80
C ILE A 13 6.23 -1.88 -4.86
N GLY A 14 6.89 -1.79 -3.70
CA GLY A 14 8.35 -1.76 -3.62
C GLY A 14 8.97 -3.16 -3.67
N CYS A 15 10.16 -3.26 -4.26
CA CYS A 15 11.02 -4.45 -4.18
C CYS A 15 11.97 -4.46 -2.97
N GLY A 16 12.06 -3.35 -2.23
CA GLY A 16 13.02 -3.16 -1.14
C GLY A 16 14.25 -2.34 -1.51
N ASP A 17 14.50 -2.15 -2.81
CA ASP A 17 15.59 -1.33 -3.32
C ASP A 17 15.17 0.14 -3.51
N GLU A 18 16.17 1.01 -3.58
CA GLU A 18 16.03 2.44 -3.86
C GLU A 18 17.01 2.85 -4.96
N TYR A 19 16.60 3.77 -5.83
CA TYR A 19 17.52 4.56 -6.63
C TYR A 19 18.18 5.60 -5.71
N THR A 20 19.50 5.60 -5.70
CA THR A 20 20.33 6.63 -5.10
C THR A 20 20.59 7.75 -6.10
N PRO A 21 21.06 8.93 -5.67
CA PRO A 21 21.44 10.01 -6.59
C PRO A 21 22.49 9.58 -7.63
N LEU A 22 23.29 8.55 -7.34
CA LEU A 22 24.24 8.04 -8.30
C LEU A 22 23.51 7.34 -9.46
N ASP A 23 22.39 6.65 -9.22
CA ASP A 23 21.73 5.81 -10.23
C ASP A 23 20.96 6.61 -11.29
N TYR A 24 20.75 7.92 -11.09
CA TYR A 24 19.94 8.72 -12.00
C TYR A 24 20.33 10.20 -12.01
N PHE A 25 19.79 10.93 -12.98
CA PHE A 25 19.73 12.39 -12.95
C PHE A 25 18.37 12.88 -13.47
N ILE A 26 17.96 14.08 -13.03
CA ILE A 26 16.69 14.70 -13.42
C ILE A 26 17.00 15.93 -14.27
N GLU A 27 16.46 15.97 -15.48
CA GLU A 27 16.61 17.09 -16.39
C GLU A 27 15.34 17.27 -17.22
N ASN A 28 14.86 18.52 -17.33
CA ASN A 28 13.69 18.88 -18.14
C ASN A 28 12.42 18.07 -17.79
N GLY A 29 12.18 17.83 -16.50
CA GLY A 29 10.99 17.09 -16.03
C GLY A 29 11.02 15.59 -16.35
N LYS A 30 12.18 15.07 -16.74
CA LYS A 30 12.41 13.63 -16.95
C LYS A 30 13.52 13.15 -16.02
N VAL A 31 13.41 11.90 -15.60
CA VAL A 31 14.49 11.17 -14.94
C VAL A 31 15.14 10.22 -15.93
N TYR A 32 16.46 10.17 -15.91
CA TYR A 32 17.29 9.26 -16.69
C TYR A 32 18.00 8.33 -15.73
N ILE A 33 17.69 7.04 -15.79
CA ILE A 33 18.30 6.00 -14.95
C ILE A 33 19.52 5.44 -15.69
N VAL A 34 20.68 5.54 -15.07
CA VAL A 34 21.96 5.16 -15.66
C VAL A 34 22.33 3.75 -15.23
N ASP A 35 22.75 2.93 -16.20
CA ASP A 35 23.34 1.63 -15.97
C ASP A 35 24.86 1.77 -15.83
N PHE A 36 25.32 1.88 -14.58
CA PHE A 36 26.75 2.03 -14.32
C PHE A 36 27.58 0.83 -14.75
N ASN A 37 27.00 -0.37 -14.85
CA ASN A 37 27.78 -1.51 -15.33
C ASN A 37 28.19 -1.27 -16.79
N LYS A 38 27.25 -0.80 -17.64
CA LYS A 38 27.56 -0.41 -19.02
C LYS A 38 28.56 0.75 -19.10
N VAL A 39 28.48 1.70 -18.18
CA VAL A 39 29.45 2.81 -18.09
C VAL A 39 30.85 2.27 -17.82
N LEU A 40 31.00 1.40 -16.82
CA LEU A 40 32.28 0.82 -16.42
C LEU A 40 32.87 -0.08 -17.52
N ASP A 41 32.04 -0.92 -18.15
CA ASP A 41 32.44 -1.81 -19.25
C ASP A 41 32.98 -1.02 -20.45
N ASN A 42 32.38 0.13 -20.76
CA ASN A 42 32.81 0.99 -21.87
C ASN A 42 34.08 1.81 -21.56
N ILE A 43 34.35 2.11 -20.29
CA ILE A 43 35.54 2.86 -19.90
C ILE A 43 36.79 1.97 -19.93
N ASN A 44 36.67 0.73 -19.42
CA ASN A 44 37.73 -0.27 -19.30
C ASN A 44 39.12 0.31 -18.91
N ASP A 45 39.14 1.30 -18.01
CA ASP A 45 40.32 2.04 -17.58
C ASP A 45 40.30 2.21 -16.05
N ILE A 46 41.16 1.45 -15.37
CA ILE A 46 41.27 1.42 -13.91
C ILE A 46 41.57 2.80 -13.32
N LYS A 47 42.33 3.66 -14.02
CA LYS A 47 42.66 5.00 -13.51
C LYS A 47 41.42 5.87 -13.42
N LYS A 48 40.58 5.83 -14.45
CA LYS A 48 39.29 6.54 -14.46
C LYS A 48 38.33 5.99 -13.41
N ILE A 49 38.30 4.68 -13.21
CA ILE A 49 37.47 4.06 -12.15
C ILE A 49 37.89 4.55 -10.76
N ASN A 50 39.19 4.61 -10.47
CA ASN A 50 39.70 5.15 -9.22
C ASN A 50 39.36 6.64 -9.07
N GLU A 51 39.49 7.43 -10.14
CA GLU A 51 39.13 8.85 -10.13
C GLU A 51 37.65 9.07 -9.78
N ILE A 52 36.72 8.33 -10.40
CA ILE A 52 35.29 8.39 -10.05
C ILE A 52 35.07 8.00 -8.60
N THR A 53 35.72 6.93 -8.14
CA THR A 53 35.55 6.43 -6.78
C THR A 53 35.96 7.48 -5.76
N ASP A 54 37.10 8.15 -5.97
CA ASP A 54 37.58 9.21 -5.09
C ASP A 54 36.70 10.46 -5.20
N TYR A 55 36.20 10.79 -6.40
CA TYR A 55 35.24 11.87 -6.61
C TYR A 55 33.94 11.63 -5.82
N ILE A 56 33.37 10.43 -5.87
CA ILE A 56 32.18 10.07 -5.08
C ILE A 56 32.48 10.21 -3.58
N LYS A 57 33.60 9.66 -3.10
CA LYS A 57 33.98 9.73 -1.68
C LYS A 57 34.12 11.17 -1.18
N GLN A 58 34.71 12.05 -1.98
CA GLN A 58 34.89 13.47 -1.64
C GLN A 58 33.56 14.23 -1.56
N ASN A 59 32.54 13.78 -2.29
CA ASN A 59 31.21 14.38 -2.34
C ASN A 59 30.18 13.64 -1.47
N ILE A 60 30.64 12.95 -0.42
CA ILE A 60 29.79 12.39 0.63
C ILE A 60 29.97 13.21 1.90
N HIS A 61 28.91 13.91 2.32
CA HIS A 61 28.88 14.70 3.54
C HIS A 61 27.65 14.34 4.38
N ASN A 62 27.84 14.11 5.69
CA ASN A 62 26.75 13.73 6.61
C ASN A 62 25.86 12.58 6.09
N ASN A 63 26.47 11.56 5.48
CA ASN A 63 25.80 10.42 4.83
C ASN A 63 24.85 10.81 3.67
N ARG A 64 25.03 11.98 3.07
CA ARG A 64 24.34 12.42 1.86
C ARG A 64 25.30 12.48 0.69
N ILE A 65 24.83 12.03 -0.46
CA ILE A 65 25.58 12.06 -1.71
C ILE A 65 25.27 13.40 -2.38
N GLU A 66 26.30 14.22 -2.60
CA GLU A 66 26.17 15.56 -3.17
C GLU A 66 26.44 15.60 -4.68
N VAL A 67 26.61 14.45 -5.31
CA VAL A 67 26.74 14.29 -6.76
C VAL A 67 25.69 13.34 -7.30
N ASN A 68 25.39 13.44 -8.58
CA ASN A 68 24.47 12.53 -9.26
C ASN A 68 25.13 11.78 -10.43
N ALA A 69 24.36 10.95 -11.13
CA ALA A 69 24.85 10.20 -12.28
C ALA A 69 25.46 11.09 -13.38
N LYS A 70 24.83 12.25 -13.63
CA LYS A 70 25.25 13.19 -14.67
C LYS A 70 26.61 13.81 -14.34
N ASP A 71 26.86 14.15 -13.08
CA ASP A 71 28.16 14.65 -12.63
C ASP A 71 29.27 13.63 -12.90
N ILE A 72 29.00 12.34 -12.62
CA ILE A 72 29.93 11.24 -12.87
C ILE A 72 30.21 11.05 -14.36
N LEU A 73 29.16 10.98 -15.19
CA LEU A 73 29.31 10.83 -16.64
C LEU A 73 30.07 12.01 -17.25
N SER A 74 29.78 13.22 -16.80
CA SER A 74 30.47 14.44 -17.26
C SER A 74 31.94 14.43 -16.88
N ARG A 75 32.29 13.96 -15.66
CA ARG A 75 33.68 13.82 -15.22
C ARG A 75 34.46 12.86 -16.11
N LEU A 76 33.80 11.82 -16.60
CA LEU A 76 34.36 10.86 -17.55
C LEU A 76 34.38 11.32 -19.00
N LYS A 77 33.87 12.54 -19.27
CA LYS A 77 33.68 13.09 -20.62
C LYS A 77 32.75 12.24 -21.47
N LEU A 78 31.78 11.59 -20.85
CA LEU A 78 30.73 10.82 -21.52
C LEU A 78 29.47 11.68 -21.66
N CYS A 79 28.71 11.46 -22.74
CA CYS A 79 27.43 12.13 -22.94
C CYS A 79 26.38 11.53 -21.98
N PRO A 80 25.78 12.30 -21.06
CA PRO A 80 24.87 11.75 -20.05
C PRO A 80 23.56 11.19 -20.61
N THR A 81 23.16 11.61 -21.80
CA THR A 81 21.93 11.19 -22.47
C THR A 81 22.18 10.15 -23.57
N ASP A 82 23.36 9.54 -23.60
CA ASP A 82 23.67 8.46 -24.53
C ASP A 82 22.91 7.18 -24.14
N ASP A 83 22.17 6.61 -25.08
CA ASP A 83 21.37 5.39 -24.90
C ASP A 83 22.23 4.16 -24.54
N ASN A 84 23.55 4.23 -24.76
CA ASN A 84 24.48 3.20 -24.28
C ASN A 84 24.57 3.15 -22.74
N TYR A 85 24.26 4.24 -22.04
CA TYR A 85 24.36 4.34 -20.58
C TYR A 85 23.00 4.49 -19.90
N VAL A 86 22.00 5.07 -20.58
CA VAL A 86 20.65 5.23 -20.03
C VAL A 86 19.86 3.92 -20.21
N SER A 87 19.50 3.28 -19.10
CA SER A 87 18.69 2.07 -19.10
C SER A 87 17.19 2.34 -19.25
N LYS A 88 16.74 3.50 -18.74
CA LYS A 88 15.33 3.86 -18.65
C LYS A 88 15.18 5.36 -18.49
N SER A 89 14.22 5.95 -19.19
CA SER A 89 13.80 7.34 -18.97
C SER A 89 12.31 7.40 -18.63
N LEU A 90 11.94 8.21 -17.64
CA LEU A 90 10.56 8.39 -17.19
C LEU A 90 10.25 9.88 -16.98
N ASP A 91 8.96 10.22 -16.98
CA ASP A 91 8.54 11.52 -16.45
C ASP A 91 8.87 11.62 -14.95
N CYS A 92 9.24 12.81 -14.51
CA CYS A 92 9.64 13.09 -13.14
C CYS A 92 8.95 14.34 -12.62
N GLU A 93 8.35 14.23 -11.44
CA GLU A 93 7.71 15.35 -10.72
C GLU A 93 8.55 15.81 -9.52
N ILE A 94 9.68 15.13 -9.27
CA ILE A 94 10.68 15.58 -8.31
C ILE A 94 11.42 16.77 -8.94
N LYS A 95 11.78 17.77 -8.12
CA LYS A 95 12.49 18.96 -8.58
C LYS A 95 13.81 18.57 -9.28
N ASN A 96 14.16 19.32 -10.34
CA ASN A 96 15.46 19.18 -11.02
C ASN A 96 16.62 19.24 -10.00
N ASP A 97 17.70 18.53 -10.30
CA ASP A 97 18.91 18.43 -9.46
C ASP A 97 18.69 17.87 -8.05
N SER A 98 17.50 17.33 -7.75
CA SER A 98 17.26 16.66 -6.47
C SER A 98 18.13 15.41 -6.34
N LYS A 99 18.89 15.36 -5.23
CA LYS A 99 19.76 14.23 -4.86
C LYS A 99 19.07 13.41 -3.76
N THR A 100 17.84 13.02 -4.03
CA THR A 100 17.00 12.23 -3.11
C THR A 100 17.12 10.74 -3.42
N ARG A 101 16.69 9.90 -2.47
CA ARG A 101 16.50 8.47 -2.73
C ARG A 101 15.08 8.23 -3.20
N VAL A 102 14.91 7.40 -4.22
CA VAL A 102 13.60 7.09 -4.81
C VAL A 102 13.36 5.60 -4.69
N LYS A 103 12.28 5.18 -4.02
CA LYS A 103 12.00 3.74 -3.88
C LYS A 103 11.63 3.13 -5.23
N LYS A 104 12.23 1.98 -5.55
CA LYS A 104 12.04 1.31 -6.84
C LYS A 104 10.75 0.51 -6.88
N PHE A 105 10.06 0.57 -8.01
CA PHE A 105 8.89 -0.28 -8.25
C PHE A 105 9.33 -1.72 -8.49
N ILE A 106 8.56 -2.70 -8.01
CA ILE A 106 8.86 -4.12 -8.22
C ILE A 106 8.84 -4.46 -9.71
N SER A 107 9.91 -5.10 -10.17
CA SER A 107 10.06 -5.52 -11.56
C SER A 107 10.72 -6.88 -11.65
N GLN A 108 10.49 -7.56 -12.77
CA GLN A 108 11.18 -8.79 -13.13
C GLN A 108 11.87 -8.56 -14.47
N ASN A 109 13.19 -8.77 -14.52
CA ASN A 109 14.01 -8.51 -15.71
C ASN A 109 13.81 -7.09 -16.28
N GLY A 110 13.67 -6.09 -15.41
CA GLY A 110 13.44 -4.69 -15.79
C GLY A 110 12.01 -4.34 -16.18
N VAL A 111 11.10 -5.33 -16.25
CA VAL A 111 9.68 -5.12 -16.57
C VAL A 111 8.88 -5.00 -15.27
N PRO A 112 8.25 -3.85 -14.99
CA PRO A 112 7.42 -3.70 -13.80
C PRO A 112 6.16 -4.57 -13.90
N TYR A 113 5.70 -5.08 -12.76
CA TYR A 113 4.46 -5.88 -12.69
C TYR A 113 3.74 -5.65 -11.36
N ILE A 114 2.43 -5.92 -11.31
CA ILE A 114 1.66 -5.99 -10.07
C ILE A 114 1.67 -7.45 -9.59
N PRO A 115 2.26 -7.77 -8.42
CA PRO A 115 2.30 -9.14 -7.94
C PRO A 115 0.91 -9.65 -7.55
N GLY A 116 0.57 -10.87 -7.97
CA GLY A 116 -0.68 -11.54 -7.58
C GLY A 116 -0.77 -11.75 -6.07
N SER A 117 0.37 -11.89 -5.40
CA SER A 117 0.48 -11.94 -3.94
C SER A 117 0.00 -10.65 -3.26
N SER A 118 0.23 -9.48 -3.87
CA SER A 118 -0.23 -8.19 -3.35
C SER A 118 -1.75 -8.06 -3.43
N ILE A 119 -2.35 -8.50 -4.54
CA ILE A 119 -3.81 -8.52 -4.73
C ILE A 119 -4.45 -9.54 -3.79
N LYS A 120 -3.89 -10.75 -3.73
CA LYS A 120 -4.35 -11.83 -2.84
C LYS A 120 -4.29 -11.41 -1.37
N GLY A 121 -3.26 -10.68 -0.97
CA GLY A 121 -3.13 -10.10 0.37
C GLY A 121 -4.23 -9.10 0.69
N ALA A 122 -4.58 -8.21 -0.26
CA ALA A 122 -5.68 -7.25 -0.09
C ALA A 122 -7.04 -7.96 0.05
N ILE A 123 -7.31 -8.96 -0.79
CA ILE A 123 -8.52 -9.80 -0.70
C ILE A 123 -8.57 -10.56 0.63
N ARG A 124 -7.42 -11.08 1.10
CA ARG A 124 -7.33 -11.78 2.38
C ARG A 124 -7.71 -10.88 3.55
N THR A 125 -7.22 -9.65 3.57
CA THR A 125 -7.61 -8.65 4.59
C THR A 125 -9.09 -8.31 4.49
N ALA A 126 -9.63 -8.12 3.28
CA ALA A 126 -11.05 -7.87 3.07
C ALA A 126 -11.92 -9.03 3.57
N TYR A 127 -11.51 -10.28 3.34
CA TYR A 127 -12.19 -11.46 3.90
C TYR A 127 -12.15 -11.47 5.43
N LEU A 128 -10.99 -11.20 6.04
CA LEU A 128 -10.91 -11.12 7.51
C LEU A 128 -11.86 -10.06 8.06
N PHE A 129 -11.92 -8.89 7.42
CA PHE A 129 -12.87 -7.83 7.74
C PHE A 129 -14.31 -8.35 7.64
N TYR A 130 -14.69 -8.92 6.49
CA TYR A 130 -16.06 -9.39 6.22
C TYR A 130 -16.49 -10.51 7.18
N TYR A 131 -15.60 -11.45 7.49
CA TYR A 131 -15.85 -12.51 8.48
C TYR A 131 -16.10 -11.92 9.86
N TYR A 132 -15.24 -11.02 10.33
CA TYR A 132 -15.39 -10.45 11.66
C TYR A 132 -16.52 -9.43 11.78
N ASP A 133 -16.96 -8.82 10.68
CA ASP A 133 -18.18 -8.01 10.64
C ASP A 133 -19.41 -8.84 11.02
N LYS A 134 -19.55 -10.05 10.45
CA LYS A 134 -20.63 -11.00 10.78
C LYS A 134 -20.44 -11.70 12.11
N HIS A 135 -19.25 -11.62 12.69
CA HIS A 135 -18.87 -12.27 13.94
C HIS A 135 -18.29 -11.29 14.97
N PHE A 136 -18.84 -10.07 15.04
CA PHE A 136 -18.26 -8.98 15.82
C PHE A 136 -18.11 -9.30 17.32
N THR A 137 -19.10 -9.97 17.93
CA THR A 137 -18.99 -10.44 19.33
C THR A 137 -17.79 -11.36 19.55
N LYS A 138 -17.41 -12.16 18.54
CA LYS A 138 -16.23 -13.02 18.60
C LYS A 138 -14.94 -12.21 18.48
N LEU A 139 -14.91 -11.17 17.64
CA LEU A 139 -13.80 -10.21 17.57
C LEU A 139 -13.56 -9.58 18.95
N LEU A 140 -14.61 -9.03 19.58
CA LEU A 140 -14.51 -8.42 20.91
C LEU A 140 -13.99 -9.41 21.97
N LYS A 141 -14.40 -10.68 21.92
CA LYS A 141 -13.88 -11.73 22.80
C LYS A 141 -12.40 -12.00 22.57
N ILE A 142 -11.95 -12.08 21.32
CA ILE A 142 -10.53 -12.30 20.99
C ILE A 142 -9.67 -11.12 21.47
N LEU A 143 -10.18 -9.89 21.33
CA LEU A 143 -9.57 -8.67 21.84
C LEU A 143 -9.69 -8.50 23.36
N ASN A 144 -10.36 -9.43 24.05
CA ASN A 144 -10.65 -9.40 25.49
C ASN A 144 -11.39 -8.14 25.98
N LEU A 145 -12.13 -7.46 25.10
CA LEU A 145 -12.85 -6.22 25.47
C LEU A 145 -14.02 -6.47 26.45
N ASN A 146 -14.54 -7.71 26.53
CA ASN A 146 -15.65 -8.05 27.43
C ASN A 146 -15.21 -8.59 28.81
N ASN A 147 -13.91 -8.76 29.06
CA ASN A 147 -13.40 -9.26 30.33
C ASN A 147 -13.08 -8.08 31.26
N HIS A 148 -14.10 -7.52 31.92
CA HIS A 148 -14.00 -6.42 32.89
C HIS A 148 -13.14 -6.73 34.14
N LYS A 149 -12.59 -7.94 34.29
CA LYS A 149 -11.69 -8.27 35.40
C LYS A 149 -10.25 -7.95 35.03
N SER A 150 -9.94 -6.67 35.25
CA SER A 150 -8.67 -6.16 35.77
C SER A 150 -7.63 -7.25 36.09
N ASP A 151 -6.73 -7.50 35.15
CA ASP A 151 -5.41 -8.04 35.47
C ASP A 151 -4.41 -6.92 35.18
N SER A 152 -4.41 -5.92 36.06
CA SER A 152 -3.55 -4.72 36.03
C SER A 152 -2.05 -5.05 36.06
N LYS A 153 -1.68 -6.33 36.15
CA LYS A 153 -0.31 -6.85 36.16
C LYS A 153 0.21 -7.29 34.79
N LYS A 154 -0.63 -7.51 33.77
CA LYS A 154 -0.14 -7.79 32.41
C LYS A 154 0.15 -6.50 31.66
N ARG A 155 1.39 -6.02 31.80
CA ARG A 155 1.91 -4.81 31.12
C ARG A 155 1.99 -4.95 29.59
N HIS A 156 1.82 -6.14 29.01
CA HIS A 156 1.99 -6.35 27.58
C HIS A 156 0.94 -7.30 26.99
N VAL A 157 0.26 -6.84 25.95
CA VAL A 157 -0.61 -7.66 25.10
C VAL A 157 0.21 -8.09 23.89
N ASN A 158 0.46 -9.39 23.76
CA ASN A 158 1.19 -9.92 22.61
C ASN A 158 0.32 -9.87 21.34
N VAL A 159 0.62 -8.91 20.46
CA VAL A 159 -0.09 -8.71 19.18
C VAL A 159 -0.08 -9.97 18.32
N ASN A 160 1.03 -10.71 18.31
CA ASN A 160 1.16 -11.93 17.52
C ASN A 160 0.19 -13.03 17.99
N ASP A 161 -0.13 -13.08 19.29
CA ASP A 161 -1.09 -14.07 19.81
C ASP A 161 -2.53 -13.70 19.44
N ILE A 162 -2.85 -12.40 19.39
CA ILE A 162 -4.13 -11.91 18.88
C ILE A 162 -4.25 -12.24 17.40
N GLU A 163 -3.24 -11.90 16.60
CA GLU A 163 -3.23 -12.17 15.17
C GLU A 163 -3.39 -13.67 14.87
N LYS A 164 -2.62 -14.53 15.53
CA LYS A 164 -2.74 -15.99 15.41
C LYS A 164 -4.15 -16.47 15.73
N LYS A 165 -4.79 -15.94 16.78
CA LYS A 165 -6.19 -16.27 17.12
C LYS A 165 -7.14 -15.79 16.04
N LEU A 166 -6.97 -14.57 15.52
CA LEU A 166 -7.81 -14.02 14.47
C LEU A 166 -7.76 -14.91 13.21
N ILE A 167 -6.55 -15.21 12.74
CA ILE A 167 -6.35 -16.07 11.57
C ILE A 167 -6.89 -17.48 11.81
N LYS A 168 -6.59 -18.09 12.98
CA LYS A 168 -7.09 -19.42 13.34
C LYS A 168 -8.61 -19.55 13.24
N TYR A 169 -9.34 -18.55 13.70
CA TYR A 169 -10.80 -18.60 13.71
C TYR A 169 -11.40 -18.35 12.33
N ALA A 170 -10.93 -17.31 11.64
CA ALA A 170 -11.49 -16.90 10.36
C ALA A 170 -11.06 -17.82 9.20
N ILE A 171 -9.82 -18.32 9.25
CA ILE A 171 -9.17 -19.08 8.19
C ILE A 171 -8.81 -20.47 8.72
N SER A 172 -7.58 -20.64 9.21
CA SER A 172 -7.05 -21.91 9.71
C SER A 172 -5.91 -21.67 10.71
N ASP A 173 -5.59 -22.68 11.50
CA ASP A 173 -4.50 -22.66 12.48
C ASP A 173 -3.11 -22.94 11.89
N ASN A 174 -3.05 -23.46 10.66
CA ASN A 174 -1.80 -23.75 9.97
C ASN A 174 -1.90 -23.45 8.46
N ALA A 175 -0.74 -23.30 7.81
CA ALA A 175 -0.64 -22.97 6.39
C ALA A 175 -1.16 -24.09 5.47
N GLN A 176 -1.05 -25.36 5.90
CA GLN A 176 -1.51 -26.51 5.10
C GLN A 176 -3.03 -26.52 4.94
N ASN A 177 -3.73 -26.07 5.98
CA ASN A 177 -5.19 -25.97 6.05
C ASN A 177 -5.71 -24.59 5.62
N ASP A 178 -4.84 -23.68 5.20
CA ASP A 178 -5.24 -22.34 4.77
C ASP A 178 -5.98 -22.43 3.43
N PHE A 179 -7.30 -22.24 3.47
CA PHE A 179 -8.15 -22.37 2.29
C PHE A 179 -7.86 -21.28 1.23
N PHE A 180 -7.12 -20.22 1.54
CA PHE A 180 -6.66 -19.27 0.50
C PHE A 180 -5.75 -19.93 -0.53
N LYS A 181 -5.22 -21.14 -0.31
CA LYS A 181 -4.53 -21.91 -1.34
C LYS A 181 -5.41 -22.22 -2.57
N TYR A 182 -6.73 -22.25 -2.38
CA TYR A 182 -7.76 -22.47 -3.40
C TYR A 182 -8.12 -21.18 -4.19
N LEU A 183 -7.59 -20.03 -3.78
CA LEU A 183 -7.65 -18.78 -4.56
C LEU A 183 -6.29 -18.52 -5.20
N LYS A 184 -6.20 -18.64 -6.52
CA LYS A 184 -4.97 -18.39 -7.28
C LYS A 184 -5.13 -17.11 -8.08
N ILE A 185 -4.15 -16.22 -7.94
CA ILE A 185 -4.13 -14.93 -8.64
C ILE A 185 -2.75 -14.84 -9.28
N SER A 186 -2.72 -14.69 -10.60
CA SER A 186 -1.48 -14.49 -11.34
C SER A 186 -0.87 -13.12 -11.02
N ASP A 187 0.42 -12.99 -11.31
CA ASP A 187 1.01 -11.66 -11.53
C ASP A 187 0.35 -10.99 -12.76
N SER A 188 0.49 -9.67 -12.88
CA SER A 188 -0.06 -8.94 -14.02
C SER A 188 0.58 -9.37 -15.33
N LEU A 189 -0.23 -9.68 -16.35
CA LEU A 189 0.25 -10.17 -17.66
C LEU A 189 0.55 -9.02 -18.64
N ASN A 190 -0.34 -8.04 -18.73
CA ASN A 190 -0.29 -6.94 -19.71
C ASN A 190 -0.28 -5.58 -19.02
N LEU A 191 0.73 -5.32 -18.17
CA LEU A 191 0.80 -4.03 -17.47
C LEU A 191 1.15 -2.91 -18.44
N ASN A 192 0.13 -2.13 -18.83
CA ASN A 192 0.29 -0.95 -19.65
C ASN A 192 -0.10 0.28 -18.84
N GLY A 193 0.83 1.22 -18.71
CA GLY A 193 0.56 2.45 -17.99
C GLY A 193 1.75 3.37 -17.91
N THR A 194 1.50 4.51 -17.30
CA THR A 194 2.48 5.58 -17.13
C THR A 194 3.15 5.42 -15.78
N PHE A 195 4.47 5.21 -15.80
CA PHE A 195 5.31 5.25 -14.60
C PHE A 195 5.99 6.61 -14.46
N LYS A 196 6.03 7.12 -13.23
CA LYS A 196 6.70 8.39 -12.91
C LYS A 196 7.47 8.30 -11.61
N PHE A 197 8.50 9.12 -11.48
CA PHE A 197 9.03 9.50 -10.17
C PHE A 197 8.13 10.57 -9.57
N ILE A 198 7.41 10.22 -8.51
CA ILE A 198 6.45 11.11 -7.84
C ILE A 198 6.90 11.45 -6.42
N ASN A 199 6.42 12.59 -5.93
CA ASN A 199 6.55 12.95 -4.52
C ASN A 199 5.35 12.40 -3.74
N THR A 200 5.62 11.75 -2.61
CA THR A 200 4.58 11.44 -1.62
C THR A 200 4.93 12.09 -0.30
N GLN A 201 3.92 12.52 0.45
CA GLN A 201 4.12 13.05 1.79
C GLN A 201 3.05 12.54 2.75
N ARG A 202 3.35 12.53 4.04
CA ARG A 202 2.37 12.23 5.08
C ARG A 202 1.49 13.46 5.33
N TRP A 203 0.21 13.35 5.04
CA TRP A 203 -0.81 14.30 5.45
C TRP A 203 -1.15 14.10 6.92
N TYR A 204 -1.05 15.15 7.74
CA TYR A 204 -1.49 15.13 9.14
C TYR A 204 -2.98 15.45 9.25
N ILE A 205 -3.75 14.55 9.86
CA ILE A 205 -5.21 14.63 9.90
C ILE A 205 -5.67 15.72 10.87
N LYS A 206 -5.07 15.76 12.07
CA LYS A 206 -5.29 16.79 13.09
C LYS A 206 -4.03 17.65 13.25
N LYS A 207 -3.79 18.60 12.34
CA LYS A 207 -2.76 19.65 12.54
C LYS A 207 -3.43 21.01 12.71
N ARG A 208 -3.28 21.59 13.91
CA ARG A 208 -3.90 22.87 14.27
C ARG A 208 -3.16 24.10 13.71
N HIS A 209 -1.84 24.01 13.50
CA HIS A 209 -1.01 25.12 12.98
C HIS A 209 0.15 24.63 12.10
N GLY A 210 0.51 25.43 11.09
CA GLY A 210 1.66 25.21 10.20
C GLY A 210 1.39 24.27 9.02
N ASN A 211 2.45 23.91 8.28
CA ASN A 211 2.38 23.06 7.09
C ASN A 211 1.75 21.69 7.40
N PRO A 212 0.61 21.28 6.80
CA PRO A 212 -0.07 20.01 7.09
C PRO A 212 0.68 18.77 6.57
N PHE A 213 1.80 18.94 5.88
CA PHE A 213 2.64 17.84 5.43
C PHE A 213 3.73 17.44 6.43
N GLY A 214 4.05 16.14 6.42
CA GLY A 214 5.09 15.51 7.20
C GLY A 214 6.21 14.95 6.34
N VAL A 215 6.68 13.75 6.70
CA VAL A 215 7.82 13.11 6.02
C VAL A 215 7.52 12.93 4.54
N LYS A 216 8.47 13.37 3.71
CA LYS A 216 8.49 13.16 2.25
C LYS A 216 9.15 11.83 1.93
N GLU A 217 8.54 11.09 1.01
CA GLU A 217 9.10 9.87 0.44
C GLU A 217 8.91 9.91 -1.08
N ASP A 218 9.99 9.75 -1.82
CA ASP A 218 9.96 9.75 -3.29
C ASP A 218 9.89 8.30 -3.79
N VAL A 219 9.03 8.04 -4.76
CA VAL A 219 8.78 6.68 -5.27
C VAL A 219 8.62 6.68 -6.78
N GLU A 220 9.04 5.58 -7.42
CA GLU A 220 8.63 5.25 -8.77
C GLU A 220 7.24 4.60 -8.73
N ALA A 221 6.20 5.27 -9.21
CA ALA A 221 4.83 4.76 -9.12
C ALA A 221 4.16 4.65 -10.50
N LEU A 222 3.25 3.68 -10.60
CA LEU A 222 2.29 3.59 -11.70
C LEU A 222 1.16 4.60 -11.42
N VAL A 223 1.13 5.71 -12.15
CA VAL A 223 0.20 6.82 -11.90
C VAL A 223 -1.13 6.69 -12.66
N ASP A 224 -1.10 6.00 -13.80
CA ASP A 224 -2.27 5.64 -14.60
C ASP A 224 -1.94 4.35 -15.36
N GLY A 225 -2.92 3.48 -15.57
CA GLY A 225 -2.69 2.25 -16.30
C GLY A 225 -3.79 1.21 -16.14
N ASN A 226 -3.74 0.22 -17.03
CA ASN A 226 -4.59 -0.96 -17.01
C ASN A 226 -3.73 -2.21 -17.11
N PHE A 227 -4.23 -3.31 -16.56
CA PHE A 227 -3.55 -4.60 -16.63
C PHE A 227 -4.53 -5.74 -16.44
N ASP A 228 -4.15 -6.90 -16.96
CA ASP A 228 -4.93 -8.13 -16.81
C ASP A 228 -4.31 -9.03 -15.75
N ILE A 229 -5.16 -9.76 -15.03
CA ILE A 229 -4.77 -10.86 -14.14
C ILE A 229 -5.67 -12.06 -14.39
N ASP A 230 -5.14 -13.26 -14.19
CA ASP A 230 -5.94 -14.48 -14.12
C ASP A 230 -6.27 -14.77 -12.65
N ILE A 231 -7.57 -14.86 -12.36
CA ILE A 231 -8.10 -15.28 -11.06
C ILE A 231 -8.74 -16.66 -11.23
N LYS A 232 -8.19 -17.66 -10.55
CA LYS A 232 -8.82 -18.98 -10.44
C LYS A 232 -9.36 -19.18 -9.03
N ILE A 233 -10.68 -19.37 -8.93
CA ILE A 233 -11.40 -19.60 -7.68
C ILE A 233 -11.87 -21.06 -7.66
N GLU A 234 -11.15 -21.91 -6.93
CA GLU A 234 -11.52 -23.33 -6.80
C GLU A 234 -12.76 -23.46 -5.88
N ASP A 235 -13.61 -24.46 -6.13
CA ASP A 235 -14.90 -24.62 -5.43
C ASP A 235 -14.72 -24.73 -3.90
N GLU A 236 -13.63 -25.35 -3.46
CA GLU A 236 -13.22 -25.47 -2.07
C GLU A 236 -13.06 -24.10 -1.38
N PHE A 237 -12.61 -23.07 -2.11
CA PHE A 237 -12.51 -21.72 -1.57
C PHE A 237 -13.88 -21.19 -1.13
N ILE A 238 -14.89 -21.33 -2.01
CA ILE A 238 -16.25 -20.88 -1.75
C ILE A 238 -16.93 -21.75 -0.71
N ASN A 239 -16.70 -23.06 -0.73
CA ASN A 239 -17.26 -23.98 0.26
C ASN A 239 -16.80 -23.63 1.68
N GLU A 240 -15.51 -23.33 1.87
CA GLU A 240 -14.99 -22.91 3.18
C GLU A 240 -15.52 -21.53 3.60
N ILE A 241 -15.61 -20.56 2.68
CA ILE A 241 -16.25 -19.26 2.96
C ILE A 241 -17.70 -19.44 3.42
N SER A 242 -18.50 -20.18 2.65
CA SER A 242 -19.92 -20.42 2.95
C SER A 242 -20.11 -21.11 4.29
N LYS A 243 -19.28 -22.11 4.61
CA LYS A 243 -19.27 -22.80 5.91
C LYS A 243 -18.92 -21.86 7.06
N LYS A 244 -17.85 -21.07 6.91
CA LYS A 244 -17.37 -20.14 7.95
C LYS A 244 -18.38 -19.02 8.23
N LEU A 245 -19.03 -18.50 7.18
CA LEU A 245 -20.02 -17.43 7.26
C LEU A 245 -21.44 -17.94 7.52
N LYS A 246 -21.65 -19.27 7.56
CA LYS A 246 -22.97 -19.91 7.66
C LYS A 246 -23.97 -19.41 6.62
N LEU A 247 -23.52 -19.20 5.39
CA LEU A 247 -24.41 -18.80 4.30
C LEU A 247 -25.41 -19.94 4.05
N LYS A 248 -26.70 -19.60 3.91
CA LYS A 248 -27.74 -20.54 3.46
C LYS A 248 -27.58 -20.77 1.95
N THR A 249 -26.43 -21.24 1.50
CA THR A 249 -26.26 -21.52 0.07
C THR A 249 -26.90 -22.85 -0.25
N SER A 250 -27.94 -22.79 -1.08
CA SER A 250 -28.38 -23.92 -1.90
C SER A 250 -27.16 -24.47 -2.65
N TYR A 251 -27.02 -25.79 -2.66
CA TYR A 251 -26.08 -26.53 -3.51
C TYR A 251 -26.00 -25.89 -4.92
N ASN A 252 -24.77 -25.62 -5.39
CA ASN A 252 -24.36 -25.23 -6.77
C ASN A 252 -23.94 -23.77 -7.05
N ILE A 253 -23.14 -23.11 -6.20
CA ILE A 253 -22.26 -22.04 -6.69
C ILE A 253 -21.14 -22.72 -7.49
N ARG A 254 -21.34 -22.92 -8.80
CA ARG A 254 -20.36 -23.60 -9.69
C ARG A 254 -19.81 -22.71 -10.79
N ASN A 255 -20.56 -21.71 -11.23
CA ASN A 255 -20.10 -20.86 -12.32
C ASN A 255 -19.14 -19.77 -11.79
N GLU A 256 -18.21 -19.34 -12.63
CA GLU A 256 -17.20 -18.33 -12.25
C GLU A 256 -17.83 -16.96 -11.95
N THR A 257 -19.06 -16.69 -12.39
CA THR A 257 -19.76 -15.41 -12.15
C THR A 257 -20.16 -15.28 -10.70
N ASP A 258 -20.85 -16.28 -10.17
CA ASP A 258 -21.27 -16.30 -8.78
C ASP A 258 -20.07 -16.26 -7.82
N LYS A 259 -18.97 -16.93 -8.18
CA LYS A 259 -17.71 -16.89 -7.40
C LYS A 259 -17.10 -15.49 -7.39
N PHE A 260 -17.09 -14.81 -8.54
CA PHE A 260 -16.60 -13.44 -8.64
C PHE A 260 -17.48 -12.47 -7.85
N GLU A 261 -18.81 -12.63 -7.92
CA GLU A 261 -19.76 -11.81 -7.15
C GLU A 261 -19.55 -11.96 -5.64
N ILE A 262 -19.28 -13.17 -5.13
CA ILE A 262 -18.93 -13.38 -3.72
C ILE A 262 -17.64 -12.64 -3.33
N LEU A 263 -16.60 -12.71 -4.17
CA LEU A 263 -15.37 -11.95 -3.94
C LEU A 263 -15.64 -10.44 -3.95
N LYS A 264 -16.49 -9.97 -4.88
CA LYS A 264 -16.87 -8.57 -4.99
C LYS A 264 -17.56 -8.08 -3.72
N ASP A 265 -18.55 -8.82 -3.21
CA ASP A 265 -19.24 -8.47 -1.96
C ASP A 265 -18.28 -8.37 -0.77
N ILE A 266 -17.36 -9.33 -0.65
CA ILE A 266 -16.35 -9.35 0.41
C ILE A 266 -15.44 -8.11 0.32
N CYS A 267 -14.91 -7.84 -0.88
CA CYS A 267 -13.96 -6.76 -1.10
C CYS A 267 -14.60 -5.38 -0.98
N ASN A 268 -15.77 -5.19 -1.59
CA ASN A 268 -16.48 -3.93 -1.61
C ASN A 268 -17.03 -3.55 -0.24
N SER A 269 -17.44 -4.53 0.59
CA SER A 269 -17.82 -4.27 1.98
C SER A 269 -16.68 -3.64 2.79
N PHE A 270 -15.44 -4.09 2.55
CA PHE A 270 -14.26 -3.52 3.20
C PHE A 270 -13.88 -2.17 2.60
N ALA A 271 -13.85 -2.07 1.26
CA ALA A 271 -13.54 -0.83 0.56
C ALA A 271 -14.50 0.30 0.94
N GLU A 272 -15.81 0.03 0.95
CA GLU A 272 -16.85 0.98 1.37
C GLU A 272 -16.59 1.48 2.79
N CYS A 273 -16.34 0.57 3.74
CA CYS A 273 -16.06 0.95 5.12
C CYS A 273 -14.80 1.83 5.25
N ILE A 274 -13.75 1.57 4.47
CA ILE A 274 -12.55 2.41 4.46
C ILE A 274 -12.90 3.80 3.91
N VAL A 275 -13.60 3.86 2.77
CA VAL A 275 -13.92 5.13 2.12
C VAL A 275 -14.86 5.98 2.98
N GLU A 276 -15.90 5.38 3.56
CA GLU A 276 -16.77 6.07 4.52
C GLU A 276 -16.01 6.58 5.75
N PHE A 277 -15.02 5.81 6.23
CA PHE A 277 -14.17 6.24 7.32
C PHE A 277 -13.32 7.45 6.92
N GLU A 278 -12.64 7.37 5.77
CA GLU A 278 -11.73 8.42 5.28
C GLU A 278 -12.50 9.73 4.99
N LEU A 279 -13.75 9.65 4.51
CA LEU A 279 -14.64 10.81 4.31
C LEU A 279 -15.07 11.50 5.61
N LYS A 280 -14.91 10.86 6.77
CA LYS A 280 -15.13 11.53 8.07
C LYS A 280 -13.89 12.25 8.60
N ARG A 281 -12.76 12.16 7.90
CA ARG A 281 -11.50 12.76 8.33
C ARG A 281 -11.25 14.04 7.57
N ASN A 282 -10.43 14.90 8.17
CA ASN A 282 -10.05 16.17 7.57
C ASN A 282 -9.02 15.96 6.45
N TYR A 283 -9.45 16.14 5.20
CA TYR A 283 -8.63 16.06 4.01
C TYR A 283 -8.76 17.32 3.14
N PRO A 284 -7.82 17.57 2.22
CA PRO A 284 -8.00 18.57 1.17
C PRO A 284 -9.11 18.16 0.20
N ILE A 285 -9.75 19.16 -0.40
CA ILE A 285 -10.91 18.98 -1.30
C ILE A 285 -10.67 17.92 -2.39
N TYR A 286 -9.49 17.89 -3.02
CA TYR A 286 -9.18 16.92 -4.07
C TYR A 286 -9.22 15.46 -3.60
N ILE A 287 -8.80 15.21 -2.35
CA ILE A 287 -8.84 13.87 -1.76
C ILE A 287 -10.26 13.51 -1.32
N GLU A 288 -11.01 14.48 -0.80
CA GLU A 288 -12.43 14.30 -0.47
C GLU A 288 -13.23 13.96 -1.72
N ASP A 289 -13.08 14.75 -2.79
CA ASP A 289 -13.71 14.53 -4.11
C ASP A 289 -13.40 13.14 -4.67
N PHE A 290 -12.14 12.70 -4.55
CA PHE A 290 -11.73 11.36 -4.96
C PHE A 290 -12.52 10.28 -4.18
N TYR A 291 -12.58 10.39 -2.86
CA TYR A 291 -13.26 9.40 -2.03
C TYR A 291 -14.79 9.44 -2.23
N GLU A 292 -15.38 10.61 -2.44
CA GLU A 292 -16.81 10.71 -2.77
C GLU A 292 -17.15 10.00 -4.08
N LYS A 293 -16.32 10.22 -5.11
CA LYS A 293 -16.46 9.53 -6.40
C LYS A 293 -16.28 8.02 -6.22
N LEU A 294 -15.23 7.60 -5.53
CA LEU A 294 -14.97 6.20 -5.27
C LEU A 294 -16.11 5.53 -4.50
N LEU A 295 -16.73 6.21 -3.52
CA LEU A 295 -17.87 5.69 -2.79
C LEU A 295 -19.08 5.46 -3.71
N LYS A 296 -19.36 6.40 -4.62
CA LYS A 296 -20.42 6.26 -5.64
C LYS A 296 -20.12 5.06 -6.55
N ASP A 297 -18.88 4.93 -7.01
CA ASP A 297 -18.43 3.84 -7.87
C ASP A 297 -18.52 2.46 -7.18
N ILE A 298 -18.16 2.38 -5.89
CA ILE A 298 -18.34 1.17 -5.06
C ILE A 298 -19.82 0.82 -4.93
N LYS A 299 -20.69 1.80 -4.65
CA LYS A 299 -22.14 1.59 -4.48
C LYS A 299 -22.85 1.18 -5.77
N ASN A 300 -22.33 1.58 -6.93
CA ASN A 300 -22.79 1.08 -8.23
C ASN A 300 -22.53 -0.43 -8.41
N ASN A 301 -21.66 -1.02 -7.58
CA ASN A 301 -21.40 -2.47 -7.46
C ASN A 301 -21.08 -3.20 -8.77
N ASN A 302 -20.43 -2.52 -9.72
CA ASN A 302 -20.07 -3.07 -11.03
C ASN A 302 -18.68 -3.72 -11.08
N ALA A 303 -17.84 -3.48 -10.07
CA ALA A 303 -16.44 -3.88 -10.03
C ALA A 303 -16.01 -4.20 -8.61
N ILE A 304 -14.87 -4.87 -8.45
CA ILE A 304 -14.18 -5.01 -7.18
C ILE A 304 -13.25 -3.82 -6.99
N TYR A 305 -13.27 -3.19 -5.80
CA TYR A 305 -12.36 -2.09 -5.46
C TYR A 305 -11.39 -2.52 -4.36
N LEU A 306 -10.09 -2.29 -4.57
CA LEU A 306 -9.03 -2.67 -3.63
C LEU A 306 -8.00 -1.57 -3.48
N ASN A 307 -7.36 -1.53 -2.30
CA ASN A 307 -6.20 -0.67 -2.04
C ASN A 307 -4.92 -1.50 -1.88
N LEU A 308 -3.98 -1.32 -2.80
CA LEU A 308 -2.75 -2.08 -2.94
C LEU A 308 -1.51 -1.30 -2.51
N GLY A 309 -0.48 -2.05 -2.15
CA GLY A 309 0.87 -1.50 -1.99
C GLY A 309 1.01 -0.45 -0.88
N PHE A 310 1.98 0.43 -1.10
CA PHE A 310 2.37 1.53 -0.23
C PHE A 310 1.33 2.66 -0.20
N GLY A 311 1.31 3.38 0.92
CA GLY A 311 0.49 4.59 1.08
C GLY A 311 -0.99 4.35 1.41
N GLY A 312 -1.50 3.12 1.20
CA GLY A 312 -2.82 2.70 1.68
C GLY A 312 -3.02 2.83 3.20
N GLY A 313 -1.93 2.86 3.97
CA GLY A 313 -1.95 3.10 5.41
C GLY A 313 -2.58 1.97 6.24
N PHE A 314 -2.77 2.25 7.52
CA PHE A 314 -3.22 1.27 8.52
C PHE A 314 -4.59 0.63 8.22
N PHE A 315 -5.55 1.40 7.70
CA PHE A 315 -6.91 0.89 7.48
C PHE A 315 -7.02 -0.12 6.36
N SER A 316 -6.31 0.09 5.24
CA SER A 316 -6.36 -0.84 4.10
C SER A 316 -5.67 -2.18 4.38
N LYS A 317 -4.88 -2.26 5.46
CA LYS A 317 -4.05 -3.44 5.80
C LYS A 317 -4.50 -4.12 7.10
N THR A 318 -5.55 -3.64 7.76
CA THR A 318 -6.02 -4.19 9.03
C THR A 318 -7.54 -4.23 9.10
N ILE A 319 -8.06 -4.96 10.09
CA ILE A 319 -9.51 -5.01 10.37
C ILE A 319 -9.98 -3.90 11.33
N TYR A 320 -9.12 -2.93 11.66
CA TYR A 320 -9.46 -1.82 12.56
C TYR A 320 -10.75 -1.08 12.18
N PRO A 321 -11.07 -0.84 10.88
CA PRO A 321 -12.30 -0.15 10.52
C PRO A 321 -13.58 -0.82 11.05
N LEU A 322 -13.55 -2.12 11.40
CA LEU A 322 -14.68 -2.79 12.07
C LEU A 322 -15.01 -2.19 13.42
N LEU A 323 -14.00 -1.78 14.19
CA LEU A 323 -14.22 -1.22 15.52
C LEU A 323 -15.03 0.06 15.43
N TRP A 324 -14.66 0.94 14.50
CA TRP A 324 -15.44 2.13 14.19
C TRP A 324 -16.83 1.82 13.60
N LYS A 325 -16.91 0.86 12.66
CA LYS A 325 -18.19 0.51 11.99
C LYS A 325 -19.26 0.10 13.00
N HIS A 326 -18.88 -0.63 14.05
CA HIS A 326 -19.76 -1.12 15.11
C HIS A 326 -19.82 -0.19 16.35
N ASP A 327 -19.11 0.93 16.33
CA ASP A 327 -19.08 1.91 17.42
C ASP A 327 -19.02 3.35 16.87
N LYS A 328 -19.91 3.66 15.92
CA LYS A 328 -19.93 4.97 15.23
C LYS A 328 -20.17 6.16 16.17
N GLU A 329 -20.67 5.90 17.39
CA GLU A 329 -20.93 6.89 18.44
C GLU A 329 -19.79 6.98 19.47
N ASN A 330 -18.64 6.32 19.23
CA ASN A 330 -17.46 6.32 20.10
C ASN A 330 -17.70 5.81 21.53
N LYS A 331 -18.75 5.02 21.79
CA LYS A 331 -19.13 4.57 23.14
C LYS A 331 -18.09 3.64 23.77
N LYS A 332 -17.35 2.88 22.96
CA LYS A 332 -16.30 1.96 23.41
C LYS A 332 -14.90 2.44 23.05
N PHE A 333 -14.77 3.67 22.54
CA PHE A 333 -13.51 4.16 22.03
C PHE A 333 -12.41 4.16 23.10
N ASP A 334 -12.71 4.58 24.34
CA ASP A 334 -11.74 4.59 25.44
C ASP A 334 -11.21 3.18 25.78
N GLU A 335 -12.07 2.16 25.80
CA GLU A 335 -11.66 0.76 26.04
C GLU A 335 -10.73 0.25 24.92
N ILE A 336 -11.04 0.62 23.68
CA ILE A 336 -10.26 0.27 22.50
C ILE A 336 -8.93 1.01 22.49
N LYS A 337 -8.93 2.30 22.82
CA LYS A 337 -7.73 3.13 22.99
C LYS A 337 -6.78 2.50 24.01
N GLU A 338 -7.28 2.11 25.18
CA GLU A 338 -6.48 1.43 26.21
C GLU A 338 -5.89 0.10 25.73
N LEU A 339 -6.66 -0.68 24.96
CA LEU A 339 -6.16 -1.91 24.33
C LEU A 339 -5.00 -1.61 23.37
N PHE A 340 -5.14 -0.62 22.48
CA PHE A 340 -4.10 -0.28 21.52
C PHE A 340 -2.86 0.35 22.16
N ILE A 341 -3.00 1.10 23.27
CA ILE A 341 -1.87 1.57 24.08
C ILE A 341 -1.09 0.38 24.63
N LYS A 342 -1.76 -0.65 25.16
CA LYS A 342 -1.10 -1.87 25.64
C LYS A 342 -0.43 -2.66 24.52
N MET A 343 -1.03 -2.69 23.33
CA MET A 343 -0.46 -3.33 22.13
C MET A 343 0.74 -2.56 21.57
N ALA A 344 0.82 -1.25 21.80
CA ALA A 344 1.95 -0.43 21.35
C ALA A 344 3.28 -0.78 22.05
N GLY A 345 3.22 -1.51 23.17
CA GLY A 345 4.41 -1.95 23.90
C GLY A 345 5.25 -0.77 24.39
N ASN A 346 6.50 -0.68 23.93
CA ASN A 346 7.42 0.40 24.28
C ASN A 346 7.51 1.50 23.20
N ASN A 347 6.64 1.47 22.18
CA ASN A 347 6.67 2.46 21.11
C ASN A 347 6.04 3.78 21.58
N GLU A 348 6.86 4.67 22.14
CA GLU A 348 6.41 5.96 22.70
C GLU A 348 5.64 6.83 21.69
N LYS A 349 6.05 6.83 20.42
CA LYS A 349 5.35 7.62 19.38
C LYS A 349 3.94 7.11 19.16
N LEU A 350 3.77 5.78 19.13
CA LEU A 350 2.47 5.14 18.97
C LEU A 350 1.59 5.31 20.21
N ILE A 351 2.18 5.19 21.41
CA ILE A 351 1.48 5.46 22.68
C ILE A 351 0.96 6.89 22.70
N LYS A 352 1.82 7.87 22.39
CA LYS A 352 1.43 9.30 22.34
C LYS A 352 0.34 9.56 21.31
N ALA A 353 0.42 8.94 20.12
CA ALA A 353 -0.61 9.05 19.09
C ALA A 353 -1.98 8.54 19.59
N TRP A 354 -2.02 7.39 20.27
CA TRP A 354 -3.26 6.88 20.87
C TRP A 354 -3.75 7.73 22.04
N GLN A 355 -2.86 8.18 22.93
CA GLN A 355 -3.21 9.05 24.04
C GLN A 355 -3.85 10.36 23.56
N SER A 356 -3.38 10.92 22.46
CA SER A 356 -3.92 12.15 21.85
C SER A 356 -5.23 11.96 21.07
N ALA A 357 -5.63 10.72 20.76
CA ALA A 357 -6.86 10.44 20.03
C ALA A 357 -8.07 10.53 20.96
N GLU A 358 -9.11 11.27 20.54
CA GLU A 358 -10.38 11.46 21.26
C GLU A 358 -11.50 10.60 20.64
N GLU A 359 -11.34 10.21 19.37
CA GLU A 359 -12.28 9.37 18.62
C GLU A 359 -11.55 8.54 17.55
N TYR A 360 -12.24 7.58 16.93
CA TYR A 360 -11.62 6.68 15.94
C TYR A 360 -10.93 7.43 14.80
N THR A 361 -11.55 8.50 14.30
CA THR A 361 -11.11 9.31 13.15
C THR A 361 -9.75 10.00 13.37
N ASP A 362 -9.25 10.03 14.60
CA ASP A 362 -7.96 10.64 14.96
C ASP A 362 -6.78 9.74 14.67
N PHE A 363 -7.01 8.43 14.63
CA PHE A 363 -5.99 7.43 14.40
C PHE A 363 -6.21 6.71 13.07
N PRO A 364 -5.18 6.48 12.24
CA PRO A 364 -3.79 6.89 12.42
C PRO A 364 -3.64 8.39 12.18
N THR A 365 -2.75 9.06 12.91
CA THR A 365 -2.60 10.52 12.84
C THR A 365 -2.17 11.06 11.48
N THR A 366 -1.70 10.18 10.58
CA THR A 366 -1.27 10.55 9.23
C THR A 366 -1.76 9.56 8.16
N LYS A 367 -1.86 10.05 6.92
CA LYS A 367 -2.07 9.25 5.72
C LYS A 367 -1.06 9.67 4.64
N THR A 368 -0.46 8.73 3.93
CA THR A 368 0.40 9.07 2.79
C THR A 368 -0.45 9.46 1.59
N VAL A 369 -0.09 10.58 0.97
CA VAL A 369 -0.80 11.14 -0.19
C VAL A 369 0.20 11.44 -1.30
N TYR A 370 -0.28 11.36 -2.55
CA TYR A 370 0.44 11.86 -3.71
C TYR A 370 0.43 13.38 -3.70
N VAL A 371 1.60 13.99 -3.85
CA VAL A 371 1.79 15.44 -3.78
C VAL A 371 2.34 15.97 -5.10
N LYS A 372 1.65 16.97 -5.66
CA LYS A 372 2.08 17.70 -6.85
C LYS A 372 1.98 19.20 -6.58
N ASN A 373 2.99 19.96 -6.96
CA ASN A 373 3.03 21.42 -6.77
C ASN A 373 2.64 21.87 -5.34
N GLU A 374 3.14 21.14 -4.33
CA GLU A 374 2.90 21.40 -2.89
C GLU A 374 1.42 21.23 -2.46
N SER A 375 0.60 20.61 -3.30
CA SER A 375 -0.79 20.24 -3.02
C SER A 375 -0.95 18.72 -2.93
N ALA A 376 -1.83 18.25 -2.05
CA ALA A 376 -2.19 16.85 -1.93
C ALA A 376 -3.29 16.53 -2.95
N GLU A 377 -2.97 15.71 -3.94
CA GLU A 377 -3.83 15.51 -5.11
C GLU A 377 -4.69 14.27 -4.97
N LEU A 378 -4.10 13.14 -4.57
CA LEU A 378 -4.78 11.85 -4.52
C LEU A 378 -4.29 10.99 -3.33
N PRO A 379 -5.15 10.12 -2.79
CA PRO A 379 -4.69 9.02 -1.95
C PRO A 379 -3.93 7.99 -2.80
N MET A 380 -3.14 7.12 -2.16
CA MET A 380 -2.35 6.10 -2.86
C MET A 380 -3.08 4.75 -2.95
N GLY A 381 -2.81 4.00 -4.01
CA GLY A 381 -2.98 2.55 -4.06
C GLY A 381 -4.32 2.01 -4.55
N TRP A 382 -5.29 2.83 -4.96
CA TRP A 382 -6.61 2.32 -5.34
C TRP A 382 -6.64 1.77 -6.77
N ILE A 383 -7.25 0.59 -6.92
CA ILE A 383 -7.54 -0.03 -8.21
C ILE A 383 -8.99 -0.49 -8.27
N LYS A 384 -9.52 -0.66 -9.49
CA LYS A 384 -10.75 -1.41 -9.77
C LYS A 384 -10.45 -2.66 -10.56
N ILE A 385 -11.23 -3.72 -10.35
CA ILE A 385 -11.14 -4.99 -11.07
C ILE A 385 -12.52 -5.32 -11.65
N GLU A 386 -12.60 -5.42 -12.96
CA GLU A 386 -13.81 -5.67 -13.74
C GLU A 386 -13.67 -7.00 -14.46
N ARG A 387 -14.73 -7.81 -14.40
CA ARG A 387 -14.80 -9.02 -15.22
C ARG A 387 -15.18 -8.63 -16.65
N GLU A 388 -14.52 -9.22 -17.65
CA GLU A 388 -15.00 -9.14 -19.03
C GLU A 388 -16.29 -9.94 -19.17
N VAL A 389 -17.35 -9.28 -19.64
CA VAL A 389 -18.68 -9.85 -19.85
C VAL A 389 -18.69 -10.80 -21.02
#